data_AF-A0A3M1DF81-F1
#
_entry.id   AF-A0A3M1DF81-F1
#
_cell.length_a   1.000
_cell.length_b   1.000
_cell.length_c   1.000
_cell.angle_alpha   90.00
_cell.angle_beta   90.00
_cell.angle_gamma   90.00
#
_symmetry.space_group_name_H-M   'P 1'
#
loop_
_entity.id
_entity.type
_entity.pdbx_description
1 polymer ?
#
loop_
_entity_poly.entity_id
_entity_poly.type
_entity_poly.pdbx_seq_one_letter_code
_entity_poly.pdbx_strand_id
1 'polypeptide(L)' 'MARLVKIEANAPIPIECGTEKKWICACGLTKNFPYCDGSHHKTDGEKPGKTYR' A
#
# COMPACT_ATOMS: atom_id res chain seq x y z
N MET A 1 10.49 -23.02 7.41
CA MET A 1 10.62 -22.35 6.10
C MET A 1 9.96 -21.00 6.18
N ALA A 2 10.72 -19.90 6.11
CA ALA A 2 10.14 -18.56 6.08
C ALA A 2 9.84 -18.18 4.63
N ARG A 3 8.60 -17.78 4.33
CA ARG A 3 8.24 -17.19 3.04
C ARG A 3 8.56 -15.70 3.09
N LEU A 4 9.55 -15.26 2.32
CA LEU A 4 9.79 -13.82 2.12
C LEU A 4 8.69 -13.28 1.20
N VAL A 5 7.80 -12.47 1.75
CA VAL A 5 6.80 -11.71 0.99
C VAL A 5 7.32 -10.28 0.91
N LYS A 6 7.81 -9.88 -0.26
CA LYS A 6 8.15 -8.47 -0.54
C LYS A 6 6.90 -7.78 -1.06
N ILE A 7 6.51 -6.71 -0.37
CA ILE A 7 5.46 -5.82 -0.80
C ILE A 7 6.14 -4.70 -1.58
N GLU A 8 6.05 -4.74 -2.91
CA GLU A 8 6.74 -3.79 -3.81
C GLU A 8 5.83 -2.67 -4.32
N ALA A 9 4.54 -2.73 -4.03
CA ALA A 9 3.56 -1.79 -4.53
C ALA A 9 3.49 -0.55 -3.63
N ASN A 10 3.69 0.63 -4.22
CA ASN A 10 3.60 1.91 -3.50
C ASN A 10 2.22 2.57 -3.62
N ALA A 11 1.32 2.03 -4.45
CA ALA A 11 0.00 2.60 -4.73
C ALA A 11 -1.13 1.64 -4.32
N PRO A 12 -2.32 2.16 -3.94
CA PRO A 12 -3.46 1.33 -3.63
C PRO A 12 -4.05 0.68 -4.89
N ILE A 13 -4.59 -0.53 -4.71
CA ILE A 13 -5.20 -1.31 -5.79
C ILE A 13 -6.70 -0.99 -5.81
N PRO A 14 -7.25 -0.47 -6.94
CA PRO A 14 -8.68 -0.32 -7.08
C PRO A 14 -9.34 -1.70 -7.26
N ILE A 15 -10.41 -1.94 -6.50
CA ILE A 15 -11.26 -3.12 -6.63
C ILE A 15 -12.69 -2.63 -6.87
N GLU A 16 -13.31 -3.18 -7.90
CA GLU A 16 -14.71 -2.91 -8.22
C GLU A 16 -15.60 -3.86 -7.39
N CYS A 17 -16.35 -3.30 -6.43
CA CYS A 17 -17.35 -4.00 -5.65
C CYS A 17 -18.74 -3.57 -6.15
N GLY A 18 -19.13 -4.10 -7.32
CA GLY A 18 -20.40 -3.73 -7.95
C GLY A 18 -20.42 -2.24 -8.32
N THR A 19 -21.30 -1.47 -7.69
CA THR A 19 -21.41 -0.02 -7.92
C THR A 19 -20.39 0.82 -7.16
N GLU A 20 -19.67 0.24 -6.20
CA GLU A 20 -18.71 0.96 -5.36
C GLU A 20 -17.27 0.62 -5.73
N LYS A 21 -16.43 1.65 -5.84
CA LYS A 21 -14.97 1.48 -5.96
C LYS A 21 -14.36 1.44 -4.56
N LYS A 22 -13.69 0.34 -4.24
CA LYS A 22 -12.90 0.21 -3.02
C LYS A 22 -11.42 0.23 -3.36
N TRP A 23 -10.62 0.74 -2.43
CA TRP A 23 -9.18 0.83 -2.58
C TRP A 23 -8.53 -0.04 -1.53
N ILE A 24 -7.69 -0.99 -1.95
CA ILE A 24 -6.94 -1.86 -1.06
C ILE A 24 -5.53 -1.32 -0.89
N CYS A 25 -5.08 -1.24 0.35
CA CYS A 25 -3.74 -0.79 0.66
C CYS A 25 -2.72 -1.83 0.19
N ALA A 26 -1.78 -1.40 -0.65
CA ALA A 26 -0.61 -2.18 -0.99
C ALA A 26 0.69 -1.56 -0.49
N CYS A 27 0.68 -0.33 0.06
CA CYS A 27 1.89 0.36 0.53
C CYS A 27 2.37 -0.06 1.94
N GLY A 28 1.56 -0.81 2.69
CA GLY A 28 1.95 -1.26 4.03
C GLY A 28 1.78 -0.22 5.16
N LEU A 29 1.38 1.02 4.84
CA LEU A 29 1.38 2.14 5.79
C LEU A 29 0.01 2.48 6.39
N THR A 30 -1.06 1.85 5.91
CA THR A 30 -2.41 2.14 6.40
C THR A 30 -2.58 1.71 7.85
N LYS A 31 -3.38 2.46 8.61
CA LYS A 31 -3.84 2.02 9.93
C LYS A 31 -5.12 1.19 9.86
N ASN A 32 -5.74 1.09 8.69
CA ASN A 32 -7.05 0.46 8.48
C ASN A 32 -6.98 -0.68 7.45
N PHE A 33 -6.03 -1.61 7.63
CA PHE A 33 -5.94 -2.78 6.76
C PHE A 33 -7.27 -3.55 6.72
N PRO A 34 -7.73 -3.99 5.54
CA PRO A 34 -7.04 -4.03 4.23
C PRO A 34 -7.24 -2.78 3.35
N TYR A 35 -7.96 -1.77 3.81
CA TYR A 35 -8.38 -0.62 3.00
C TYR A 35 -7.32 0.48 2.92
N CYS A 36 -7.31 1.23 1.82
CA CYS A 36 -6.47 2.42 1.69
C CYS A 36 -7.10 3.60 2.42
N ASP A 37 -6.32 4.26 3.27
CA ASP A 37 -6.67 5.49 4.00
C ASP A 37 -5.93 6.74 3.49
N GLY A 38 -5.23 6.63 2.36
CA GLY A 38 -4.39 7.71 1.82
C GLY A 38 -2.99 7.81 2.42
N SER A 39 -2.59 6.94 3.35
CA SER A 39 -1.25 6.97 3.97
C SER A 39 -0.09 6.76 2.98
N HIS A 40 -0.36 6.22 1.79
CA HIS A 40 0.64 6.01 0.74
C HIS A 40 1.32 7.31 0.27
N HIS A 41 0.62 8.44 0.34
CA HIS A 41 1.17 9.74 -0.08
C HIS A 41 2.38 10.21 0.73
N LYS A 42 2.56 9.70 1.96
CA LYS A 42 3.70 10.06 2.80
C LYS A 42 5.02 9.54 2.22
N THR A 43 4.96 8.47 1.44
CA THR A 43 6.13 7.80 0.87
C THR A 43 6.28 8.00 -0.64
N ASP A 44 5.38 8.74 -1.29
CA ASP A 44 5.45 9.03 -2.74
C ASP A 44 6.75 9.76 -3.13
N GLY A 45 7.31 10.56 -2.21
CA GLY A 45 8.58 11.29 -2.42
C GLY A 45 9.84 10.51 -2.04
N GLU A 46 9.70 9.30 -1.50
CA GLU A 46 10.84 8.51 -1.06
C GLU A 46 11.46 7.76 -2.24
N LYS A 47 12.80 7.77 -2.33
CA LYS A 47 13.48 7.03 -3.39
C LYS A 47 13.35 5.53 -3.11
N PRO A 48 13.03 4.69 -4.13
CA PRO A 48 12.98 3.25 -3.94
C PRO A 48 14.33 2.74 -3.40
N GLY A 49 14.29 1.98 -2.31
CA GLY A 49 15.47 1.39 -1.67
C GLY A 49 16.22 2.32 -0.70
N LYS A 50 15.74 3.53 -0.41
CA LYS A 50 16.28 4.33 0.71
C LYS A 50 15.69 3.86 2.04
N THR A 51 16.52 3.30 2.90
CA THR A 51 16.21 3.16 4.33
C THR A 51 16.62 4.44 5.04
N TYR A 52 15.67 5.26 5.47
CA TYR A 52 15.93 6.37 6.38
C TYR A 52 16.16 5.77 7.77
N ARG A 53 17.39 5.91 8.28
CA ARG A 53 17.77 5.43 9.61
C ARG A 53 17.52 6.51 10.65
#